data_AF-A0A8X6LDA8-F1
#
_entry.id   AF-A0A8X6LDA8-F1
#
_cell.length_a   1.000
_cell.length_b   1.000
_cell.length_c   1.000
_cell.angle_alpha   90.00
_cell.angle_beta   90.00
_cell.angle_gamma   90.00
#
_symmetry.space_group_name_H-M   'P 1'
#
loop_
_entity.id
_entity.type
_entity.pdbx_description
1 polymer ?
#
loop_
_entity_poly.entity_id
_entity_poly.type
_entity_poly.pdbx_seq_one_letter_code
_entity_poly.pdbx_strand_id
1 'polypeptide(L)'
;IQGGDPTGTGSGGESAWKKTFKDEFRPNLSHQGRGILSMANSGPNTNKSQFFLTYRSCQHLDKKHSIFGRVVGGLDTLNKMEKIETDKNDKPLETIKILKIMIFVDPYQEVDDELAKLREEERLAAEKALVVNEEPKTKKLKTYHHGIGKYINSPAVENSEIDIGMETKKKKNVTDNEK
;
A
#
# COMPACT_ATOMS: atom_id res chain seq x y z
N ILE A 1 -23.12 9.62 -16.08
CA ILE A 1 -22.64 10.10 -14.75
C ILE A 1 -21.29 9.49 -14.45
N GLN A 2 -20.34 10.29 -13.93
CA GLN A 2 -18.98 9.85 -13.61
C GLN A 2 -18.75 9.88 -12.09
N GLY A 3 -17.91 8.96 -11.61
CA GLY A 3 -17.50 8.84 -10.21
C GLY A 3 -16.16 8.12 -10.09
N GLY A 4 -15.85 7.62 -8.89
CA GLY A 4 -14.60 6.87 -8.63
C GLY A 4 -13.38 7.75 -8.37
N ASP A 5 -13.55 9.05 -8.13
CA ASP A 5 -12.51 9.94 -7.61
C ASP A 5 -12.66 10.13 -6.08
N PRO A 6 -11.76 9.58 -5.24
CA PRO A 6 -11.81 9.76 -3.79
C PRO A 6 -11.67 11.21 -3.33
N THR A 7 -11.05 12.08 -4.15
CA THR A 7 -10.84 13.49 -3.84
C THR A 7 -12.06 14.36 -4.20
N GLY A 8 -12.96 13.87 -5.05
CA GLY A 8 -14.11 14.61 -5.54
C GLY A 8 -13.77 15.81 -6.42
N THR A 9 -12.55 15.90 -6.95
CA THR A 9 -12.07 17.00 -7.80
C THR A 9 -12.34 16.77 -9.28
N GLY A 10 -12.54 15.52 -9.69
CA GLY A 10 -12.65 15.08 -11.08
C GLY A 10 -11.31 14.65 -11.70
N SER A 11 -10.19 14.92 -11.04
CA SER A 11 -8.84 14.64 -11.56
C SER A 11 -8.06 13.62 -10.71
N GLY A 12 -8.60 13.24 -9.56
CA GLY A 12 -7.94 12.32 -8.64
C GLY A 12 -8.18 10.84 -8.95
N GLY A 13 -7.82 10.01 -7.98
CA GLY A 13 -7.97 8.56 -8.06
C GLY A 13 -6.70 7.84 -8.55
N GLU A 14 -6.44 6.70 -7.95
CA GLU A 14 -5.34 5.79 -8.30
C GLU A 14 -5.88 4.39 -8.60
N SER A 15 -5.15 3.58 -9.35
CA SER A 15 -5.47 2.16 -9.53
C SER A 15 -4.91 1.34 -8.36
N ALA A 16 -5.35 0.08 -8.26
CA ALA A 16 -4.79 -0.88 -7.30
C ALA A 16 -3.26 -1.06 -7.45
N TRP A 17 -2.73 -0.90 -8.67
CA TRP A 17 -1.30 -1.02 -8.98
C TRP A 17 -0.49 0.27 -8.75
N LYS A 18 -1.12 1.36 -8.25
CA LYS A 18 -0.51 2.70 -8.08
C LYS A 18 0.09 3.27 -9.37
N LYS A 19 -0.32 2.74 -10.53
CA LYS A 19 0.11 3.14 -11.88
C LYS A 19 -1.10 3.15 -12.80
N THR A 20 -1.01 3.86 -13.91
CA THR A 20 -2.04 3.71 -14.94
C THR A 20 -2.00 2.32 -15.55
N PHE A 21 -3.14 1.84 -16.04
CA PHE A 21 -3.22 0.57 -16.73
C PHE A 21 -3.85 0.68 -18.11
N LYS A 22 -3.60 -0.34 -18.93
CA LYS A 22 -3.96 -0.40 -20.34
C LYS A 22 -5.46 -0.36 -20.58
N ASP A 23 -5.86 0.07 -21.77
CA ASP A 23 -7.22 -0.10 -22.24
C ASP A 23 -7.49 -1.54 -22.69
N GLU A 24 -8.71 -2.00 -22.47
CA GLU A 24 -9.16 -3.35 -22.80
C GLU A 24 -10.42 -3.29 -23.66
N PHE A 25 -10.22 -3.07 -24.96
CA PHE A 25 -11.32 -3.06 -25.92
C PHE A 25 -11.65 -4.49 -26.37
N ARG A 26 -12.95 -4.76 -26.51
CA ARG A 26 -13.47 -6.03 -27.03
C ARG A 26 -14.47 -5.73 -28.15
N PRO A 27 -14.45 -6.48 -29.27
CA PRO A 27 -15.30 -6.18 -30.42
C PRO A 27 -16.80 -6.39 -30.14
N ASN A 28 -17.13 -7.20 -29.14
CA ASN A 28 -18.50 -7.48 -28.69
C ASN A 28 -19.01 -6.50 -27.62
N LEU A 29 -18.17 -5.57 -27.14
CA LEU A 29 -18.55 -4.57 -26.16
C LEU A 29 -18.62 -3.20 -26.83
N SER A 30 -19.80 -2.59 -26.77
CA SER A 30 -20.09 -1.24 -27.27
C SER A 30 -20.93 -0.51 -26.23
N HIS A 31 -20.81 0.82 -26.19
CA HIS A 31 -21.65 1.70 -25.38
C HIS A 31 -23.05 1.83 -25.99
N GLN A 32 -23.70 0.70 -26.23
CA GLN A 32 -25.06 0.63 -26.73
C GLN A 32 -26.02 0.36 -25.57
N GLY A 33 -27.02 1.22 -25.42
CA GLY A 33 -27.99 1.15 -24.34
C GLY A 33 -27.57 1.93 -23.10
N ARG A 34 -28.43 1.84 -22.09
CA ARG A 34 -28.30 2.53 -20.81
C ARG A 34 -27.65 1.62 -19.78
N GLY A 35 -26.88 2.22 -18.87
CA GLY A 35 -26.26 1.53 -17.75
C GLY A 35 -24.99 0.77 -18.13
N ILE A 36 -24.31 1.14 -19.22
CA ILE A 36 -23.00 0.58 -19.53
C ILE A 36 -21.97 1.19 -18.57
N LEU A 37 -21.14 0.34 -17.96
CA LEU A 37 -20.12 0.71 -17.00
C LEU A 37 -18.74 0.67 -17.66
N SER A 38 -18.05 1.81 -17.63
CA SER A 38 -16.80 2.02 -18.36
C SER A 38 -15.80 2.84 -17.56
N MET A 39 -14.51 2.66 -17.86
CA MET A 39 -13.42 3.42 -17.23
C MET A 39 -13.33 4.84 -17.79
N ALA A 40 -13.17 5.83 -16.92
CA ALA A 40 -12.75 7.16 -17.32
C ALA A 40 -11.22 7.20 -17.45
N ASN A 41 -10.73 7.94 -18.44
CA ASN A 41 -9.30 8.07 -18.73
C ASN A 41 -8.98 9.47 -19.26
N SER A 42 -7.69 9.79 -19.37
CA SER A 42 -7.18 11.07 -19.90
C SER A 42 -6.39 10.86 -21.20
N GLY A 43 -6.69 9.77 -21.92
CA GLY A 43 -5.95 9.32 -23.10
C GLY A 43 -5.67 7.81 -23.09
N PRO A 44 -5.07 7.27 -24.16
CA PRO A 44 -4.83 5.84 -24.29
C PRO A 44 -4.02 5.27 -23.13
N ASN A 45 -4.45 4.16 -22.55
CA ASN A 45 -3.79 3.42 -21.47
C ASN A 45 -3.56 4.22 -20.18
N THR A 46 -4.46 5.16 -19.87
CA THR A 46 -4.38 6.02 -18.67
C THR A 46 -5.44 5.71 -17.60
N ASN A 47 -5.96 4.47 -17.57
CA ASN A 47 -7.00 4.09 -16.63
C ASN A 47 -6.50 4.11 -15.17
N LYS A 48 -7.35 4.58 -14.25
CA LYS A 48 -7.09 4.65 -12.80
C LYS A 48 -8.30 4.07 -12.02
N SER A 49 -8.92 4.82 -11.11
CA SER A 49 -10.13 4.40 -10.38
C SER A 49 -11.43 5.04 -10.85
N GLN A 50 -11.35 6.11 -11.65
CA GLN A 50 -12.54 6.79 -12.13
C GLN A 50 -13.29 5.95 -13.16
N PHE A 51 -14.62 5.92 -13.04
CA PHE A 51 -15.52 5.20 -13.93
C PHE A 51 -16.78 6.01 -14.18
N PHE A 52 -17.53 5.65 -15.21
CA PHE A 52 -18.80 6.26 -15.52
C PHE A 52 -19.85 5.25 -15.94
N LEU A 53 -21.11 5.66 -15.78
CA LEU A 53 -22.29 4.96 -16.24
C LEU A 53 -22.94 5.76 -17.36
N THR A 54 -23.30 5.07 -18.45
CA THR A 54 -24.02 5.69 -19.57
C THR A 54 -25.50 5.84 -19.26
N TYR A 55 -26.08 6.98 -19.63
CA TYR A 55 -27.52 7.19 -19.57
C TYR A 55 -28.25 6.83 -20.88
N ARG A 56 -27.50 6.79 -21.99
CA ARG A 56 -27.98 6.42 -23.31
C ARG A 56 -26.84 5.79 -24.12
N SER A 57 -27.15 5.31 -25.32
CA SER A 57 -26.14 4.84 -26.27
C SER A 57 -25.15 5.96 -26.61
N CYS A 58 -23.85 5.69 -26.45
CA CYS A 58 -22.75 6.62 -26.65
C CYS A 58 -21.64 5.98 -27.49
N GLN A 59 -21.96 5.58 -28.73
CA GLN A 59 -21.01 4.88 -29.63
C GLN A 59 -19.72 5.66 -29.92
N HIS A 60 -19.72 6.99 -29.76
CA HIS A 60 -18.52 7.82 -29.91
C HIS A 60 -17.44 7.56 -28.83
N LEU A 61 -17.79 6.84 -27.75
CA LEU A 61 -16.91 6.40 -26.68
C LEU A 61 -16.32 5.00 -26.92
N ASP A 62 -16.81 4.29 -27.93
CA ASP A 62 -16.31 2.97 -28.29
C ASP A 62 -14.83 3.07 -28.71
N LYS A 63 -14.03 2.09 -28.26
CA LYS A 63 -12.57 2.07 -28.46
C LYS A 63 -11.82 3.28 -27.88
N LYS A 64 -12.46 4.06 -27.01
CA LYS A 64 -11.82 5.13 -26.22
C LYS A 64 -11.88 4.82 -24.73
N HIS A 65 -12.98 4.26 -24.27
CA HIS A 65 -13.18 3.88 -22.87
C HIS A 65 -13.39 2.38 -22.76
N SER A 66 -12.69 1.75 -21.82
CA SER A 66 -12.77 0.32 -21.58
C SER A 66 -14.08 -0.02 -20.88
N ILE A 67 -14.90 -0.85 -21.50
CA ILE A 67 -16.17 -1.34 -20.94
C ILE A 67 -15.86 -2.58 -20.12
N PHE A 68 -16.26 -2.58 -18.85
CA PHE A 68 -16.00 -3.70 -17.93
C PHE A 68 -17.25 -4.19 -17.20
N GLY A 69 -18.42 -3.61 -17.46
CA GLY A 69 -19.66 -4.10 -16.89
C GLY A 69 -20.91 -3.41 -17.42
N ARG A 70 -22.04 -3.80 -16.85
CA ARG A 70 -23.32 -3.12 -17.05
C ARG A 70 -24.17 -3.21 -15.80
N VAL A 71 -25.05 -2.24 -15.62
CA VAL A 71 -26.07 -2.25 -14.57
C VAL A 71 -27.11 -3.32 -14.90
N VAL A 72 -27.29 -4.28 -13.99
CA VAL A 72 -28.28 -5.36 -14.14
C VAL A 72 -29.54 -5.15 -13.30
N GLY A 73 -29.51 -4.21 -12.35
CA GLY A 73 -30.63 -3.85 -11.49
C GLY A 73 -30.45 -2.45 -10.90
N GLY A 74 -31.55 -1.83 -10.45
CA GLY A 74 -31.50 -0.47 -9.89
C GLY A 74 -31.42 0.65 -10.93
N LEU A 75 -31.96 0.41 -12.14
CA LEU A 75 -32.09 1.46 -13.16
C LEU A 75 -32.91 2.66 -12.67
N ASP A 76 -33.83 2.45 -11.73
CA ASP A 76 -34.63 3.52 -11.11
C ASP A 76 -33.74 4.48 -10.31
N THR A 77 -32.73 3.96 -9.62
CA THR A 77 -31.72 4.77 -8.92
C THR A 77 -30.90 5.56 -9.92
N LEU A 78 -30.49 4.93 -11.03
CA LEU A 78 -29.79 5.63 -12.10
C LEU A 78 -30.66 6.76 -12.71
N ASN A 79 -31.97 6.54 -12.85
CA ASN A 79 -32.92 7.57 -13.30
C ASN A 79 -33.07 8.70 -12.27
N LYS A 80 -33.07 8.40 -10.98
CA LYS A 80 -33.08 9.43 -9.92
C LYS A 80 -31.80 10.26 -9.96
N MET A 81 -30.65 9.62 -10.15
CA MET A 81 -29.36 10.29 -10.28
C MET A 81 -29.28 11.19 -11.53
N GLU A 82 -29.95 10.83 -12.62
CA GLU A 82 -30.02 11.63 -13.85
C GLU A 82 -30.89 12.90 -13.69
N LYS A 83 -31.90 12.86 -12.83
CA LYS A 83 -32.83 14.00 -12.61
C LYS A 83 -32.24 15.11 -11.74
N ILE A 84 -31.11 14.87 -11.08
CA ILE A 84 -30.47 15.87 -10.22
C ILE A 84 -29.84 16.93 -11.13
N GLU A 85 -30.18 18.19 -10.87
CA GLU A 85 -29.61 19.32 -11.61
C GLU A 85 -28.10 19.45 -11.35
N THR A 86 -27.37 19.92 -12.36
CA THR A 86 -25.92 20.12 -12.31
C THR A 86 -25.58 21.61 -12.39
N ASP A 87 -24.42 21.97 -11.82
CA ASP A 87 -23.86 23.30 -11.95
C ASP A 87 -23.19 23.52 -13.33
N LYS A 88 -22.49 24.66 -13.47
CA LYS A 88 -21.77 25.02 -14.72
C LYS A 88 -20.60 24.09 -15.06
N ASN A 89 -20.14 23.28 -14.11
CA ASN A 89 -19.03 22.34 -14.27
C ASN A 89 -19.53 20.88 -14.35
N ASP A 90 -20.80 20.68 -14.68
CA ASP A 90 -21.47 19.37 -14.70
C ASP A 90 -21.44 18.61 -13.37
N LYS A 91 -21.24 19.33 -12.25
CA LYS A 91 -21.25 18.76 -10.90
C LYS A 91 -22.68 18.78 -10.35
N PRO A 92 -23.21 17.65 -9.86
CA PRO A 92 -24.53 17.61 -9.24
C PRO A 92 -24.67 18.60 -8.07
N LEU A 93 -25.78 19.35 -8.02
CA LEU A 93 -26.10 20.25 -6.91
C LEU A 93 -26.27 19.48 -5.60
N GLU A 94 -26.91 18.32 -5.68
CA GLU A 94 -27.00 17.37 -4.57
C GLU A 94 -25.85 16.37 -4.65
N THR A 95 -25.09 16.22 -3.56
CA THR A 95 -23.93 15.33 -3.54
C THR A 95 -24.35 13.87 -3.49
N ILE A 96 -24.06 13.12 -4.55
CA ILE A 96 -24.28 11.67 -4.63
C ILE A 96 -23.01 10.95 -4.14
N LYS A 97 -23.13 10.09 -3.13
CA LYS A 97 -22.01 9.33 -2.55
C LYS A 97 -22.25 7.83 -2.59
N ILE A 98 -21.18 7.07 -2.82
CA ILE A 98 -21.16 5.62 -2.64
C ILE A 98 -20.81 5.33 -1.19
N LEU A 99 -21.75 4.78 -0.43
CA LEU A 99 -21.56 4.52 1.01
C LEU A 99 -20.86 3.19 1.28
N LYS A 100 -21.22 2.16 0.51
CA LYS A 100 -20.73 0.79 0.69
C LYS A 100 -20.72 0.07 -0.65
N ILE A 101 -19.69 -0.74 -0.86
CA ILE A 101 -19.58 -1.66 -1.99
C ILE A 101 -19.58 -3.07 -1.41
N MET A 102 -20.39 -3.96 -1.99
CA MET A 102 -20.43 -5.38 -1.62
C MET A 102 -20.16 -6.20 -2.87
N ILE A 103 -19.14 -7.06 -2.79
CA ILE A 103 -18.76 -7.97 -3.86
C ILE A 103 -19.44 -9.31 -3.56
N PHE A 104 -20.43 -9.68 -4.36
CA PHE A 104 -21.20 -10.91 -4.16
C PHE A 104 -20.50 -12.14 -4.74
N VAL A 105 -19.78 -11.95 -5.84
CA VAL A 105 -19.04 -12.99 -6.55
C VAL A 105 -17.69 -12.41 -6.92
N ASP A 106 -16.63 -12.97 -6.36
CA ASP A 106 -15.26 -12.63 -6.71
C ASP A 106 -14.66 -13.74 -7.60
N PRO A 107 -14.45 -13.48 -8.90
CA PRO A 107 -13.87 -14.47 -9.81
C PRO A 107 -12.35 -14.65 -9.64
N TYR A 108 -11.68 -13.84 -8.83
CA TYR A 108 -10.23 -13.86 -8.66
C TYR A 108 -9.76 -14.44 -7.31
N GLN A 109 -10.68 -14.78 -6.41
CA GLN A 109 -10.35 -15.27 -5.06
C GLN A 109 -9.36 -16.44 -5.07
N GLU A 110 -9.61 -17.46 -5.91
CA GLU A 110 -8.76 -18.64 -5.99
C GLU A 110 -7.34 -18.29 -6.46
N VAL A 111 -7.25 -17.40 -7.46
CA VAL A 111 -5.97 -16.94 -8.02
C VAL A 111 -5.20 -16.12 -6.98
N ASP A 112 -5.88 -15.28 -6.21
CA ASP A 112 -5.28 -14.47 -5.16
C ASP A 112 -4.74 -15.35 -4.02
N ASP A 113 -5.49 -16.38 -3.62
CA ASP A 113 -5.08 -17.33 -2.58
C ASP A 113 -3.85 -18.15 -3.00
N GLU A 114 -3.79 -18.60 -4.27
CA GLU A 114 -2.63 -19.28 -4.82
C GLU A 114 -1.40 -18.37 -4.90
N LEU A 115 -1.58 -17.14 -5.40
CA LEU A 115 -0.51 -16.16 -5.51
C LEU A 115 0.04 -15.76 -4.13
N ALA A 116 -0.81 -15.71 -3.11
CA ALA A 116 -0.39 -15.46 -1.73
C ALA A 116 0.51 -16.59 -1.19
N LYS A 117 0.14 -17.86 -1.43
CA LYS A 117 0.95 -19.03 -1.03
C LYS A 117 2.31 -19.03 -1.71
N LEU A 118 2.33 -18.81 -3.03
CA LEU A 118 3.58 -18.75 -3.79
C LEU A 118 4.52 -17.66 -3.28
N ARG A 119 3.99 -16.46 -2.99
CA ARG A 119 4.78 -15.36 -2.41
C ARG A 119 5.32 -15.69 -1.02
N GLU A 120 4.55 -16.40 -0.21
CA GLU A 120 5.00 -16.83 1.11
C GLU A 120 6.11 -17.90 1.01
N GLU A 121 5.96 -18.87 0.11
CA GLU A 121 6.98 -19.88 -0.17
C GLU A 121 8.27 -19.25 -0.70
N GLU A 122 8.17 -18.30 -1.64
CA GLU A 122 9.32 -17.52 -2.13
C GLU A 122 10.00 -16.72 -1.01
N ARG A 123 9.22 -16.08 -0.14
CA ARG A 123 9.76 -15.33 1.01
C ARG A 123 10.49 -16.27 1.98
N LEU A 124 9.90 -17.43 2.29
CA LEU A 124 10.51 -18.44 3.16
C LEU A 124 11.76 -19.04 2.52
N ALA A 125 11.76 -19.25 1.20
CA ALA A 125 12.93 -19.71 0.46
C ALA A 125 14.05 -18.67 0.45
N ALA A 126 13.73 -17.40 0.25
CA ALA A 126 14.68 -16.30 0.31
C ALA A 126 15.27 -16.13 1.73
N GLU A 127 14.45 -16.22 2.77
CA GLU A 127 14.90 -16.18 4.17
C GLU A 127 15.82 -17.36 4.50
N LYS A 128 15.42 -18.59 4.12
CA LYS A 128 16.28 -19.77 4.27
C LYS A 128 17.59 -19.64 3.50
N ALA A 129 17.58 -19.08 2.30
CA ALA A 129 18.78 -18.86 1.50
C ALA A 129 19.73 -17.84 2.15
N LEU A 130 19.22 -16.80 2.82
CA LEU A 130 20.05 -15.87 3.60
C LEU A 130 20.66 -16.56 4.83
N VAL A 131 19.92 -17.40 5.54
CA VAL A 131 20.42 -18.16 6.71
C VAL A 131 21.48 -19.19 6.31
N VAL A 132 21.32 -19.86 5.16
CA VAL A 132 22.30 -20.86 4.67
C VAL A 132 23.62 -20.24 4.23
N ASN A 133 23.61 -18.97 3.76
CA ASN A 133 24.82 -18.24 3.39
C ASN A 133 25.58 -17.63 4.58
N GLU A 134 25.01 -17.66 5.79
CA GLU A 134 25.74 -17.41 7.04
C GLU A 134 26.32 -18.72 7.57
N GLU A 135 27.53 -19.10 7.13
CA GLU A 135 28.24 -20.24 7.74
C GLU A 135 28.44 -20.01 9.26
N PRO A 136 28.20 -21.01 10.12
CA PRO A 136 28.52 -20.89 11.53
C PRO A 136 30.03 -20.74 11.67
N LYS A 137 30.50 -19.56 12.07
CA LYS A 137 31.89 -19.35 12.51
C LYS A 137 32.13 -20.21 13.76
N THR A 138 32.49 -21.48 13.57
CA THR A 138 32.93 -22.36 14.65
C THR A 138 34.22 -21.79 15.23
N LYS A 139 34.12 -21.02 16.31
CA LYS A 139 35.28 -20.70 17.16
C LYS A 139 35.82 -22.01 17.71
N LYS A 140 36.96 -22.49 17.20
CA LYS A 140 37.70 -23.60 17.82
C LYS A 140 38.04 -23.19 19.26
N LEU A 141 37.41 -23.82 20.26
CA LEU A 141 37.85 -23.68 21.64
C LEU A 141 39.22 -24.34 21.79
N LYS A 142 40.22 -23.60 22.28
CA LYS A 142 41.53 -24.14 22.66
C LYS A 142 41.37 -24.91 23.96
N THR A 143 41.58 -26.23 23.93
CA THR A 143 41.66 -27.05 25.14
C THR A 143 43.09 -26.98 25.70
N TYR A 144 43.24 -26.51 26.94
CA TYR A 144 44.48 -26.62 27.70
C TYR A 144 44.21 -27.40 28.98
N HIS A 145 44.50 -28.69 28.99
CA HIS A 145 44.90 -29.46 30.18
C HIS A 145 45.70 -30.65 29.61
N HIS A 146 46.88 -31.02 30.12
CA HIS A 146 47.07 -31.54 31.48
C HIS A 146 48.58 -31.62 31.76
N GLY A 147 49.07 -31.19 32.93
CA GLY A 147 50.45 -31.44 33.33
C GLY A 147 50.89 -30.63 34.54
N ILE A 148 50.95 -31.30 35.68
CA ILE A 148 51.22 -30.81 37.04
C ILE A 148 52.63 -30.19 37.17
N GLY A 149 52.73 -29.01 37.80
CA GLY A 149 53.99 -28.42 38.29
C GLY A 149 53.68 -27.46 39.45
N LYS A 150 53.60 -27.93 40.70
CA LYS A 150 54.71 -28.03 41.67
C LYS A 150 55.58 -26.75 41.74
N TYR A 151 55.38 -26.01 42.84
CA TYR A 151 56.23 -24.96 43.41
C TYR A 151 56.25 -23.59 42.72
N ILE A 152 55.35 -22.69 43.15
CA ILE A 152 55.72 -21.32 43.54
C ILE A 152 54.60 -20.75 44.41
N ASN A 153 54.93 -20.56 45.69
CA ASN A 153 54.19 -19.73 46.63
C ASN A 153 55.16 -18.59 46.99
N SER A 154 54.76 -17.33 46.91
CA SER A 154 55.46 -16.26 47.61
C SER A 154 54.52 -15.08 47.95
N PRO A 155 54.66 -14.47 49.14
CA PRO A 155 53.60 -13.73 49.81
C PRO A 155 53.77 -12.20 49.78
N ALA A 156 52.70 -11.51 50.19
CA ALA A 156 52.63 -10.18 50.82
C ALA A 156 53.21 -8.95 50.08
N VAL A 157 52.33 -8.00 49.72
CA VAL A 157 52.48 -6.58 50.08
C VAL A 157 51.09 -5.99 50.37
N GLU A 158 51.04 -5.26 51.49
CA GLU A 158 49.87 -4.69 52.17
C GLU A 158 49.23 -3.47 51.50
N ASN A 159 48.04 -3.16 52.03
CA ASN A 159 47.12 -2.07 51.76
C ASN A 159 47.72 -0.66 51.63
N SER A 160 47.09 0.17 50.81
CA SER A 160 46.87 1.58 51.14
C SER A 160 45.52 2.04 50.61
N GLU A 161 44.58 2.22 51.54
CA GLU A 161 43.34 2.99 51.39
C GLU A 161 43.65 4.44 51.00
N ILE A 162 42.93 5.00 50.02
CA ILE A 162 42.36 6.36 50.14
C ILE A 162 40.98 6.33 49.48
N ASP A 163 39.98 6.54 50.32
CA ASP A 163 38.57 6.82 50.02
C ASP A 163 38.36 8.36 49.93
N ILE A 164 37.13 8.77 49.60
CA ILE A 164 36.53 10.13 49.58
C ILE A 164 36.64 10.82 48.20
N GLY A 165 35.57 11.21 47.50
CA GLY A 165 34.14 11.24 47.81
C GLY A 165 33.40 12.18 46.84
N MET A 166 32.15 11.83 46.56
CA MET A 166 30.96 12.66 46.30
C MET A 166 31.09 14.16 46.69
N GLU A 167 30.44 15.19 46.11
CA GLU A 167 29.18 15.31 45.39
C GLU A 167 28.94 16.80 44.98
N THR A 168 28.02 17.01 44.04
CA THR A 168 27.00 18.10 44.00
C THR A 168 27.28 19.55 43.50
N LYS A 169 26.59 19.83 42.38
CA LYS A 169 25.52 20.84 42.13
C LYS A 169 25.81 22.36 42.04
N LYS A 170 25.23 22.89 40.93
CA LYS A 170 24.50 24.18 40.72
C LYS A 170 25.39 25.43 40.68
N LYS A 171 25.17 26.45 39.82
CA LYS A 171 23.94 27.03 39.25
C LYS A 171 24.36 28.07 38.17
N LYS A 172 23.49 28.27 37.16
CA LYS A 172 22.97 29.56 36.59
C LYS A 172 23.91 30.79 36.60
N ASN A 173 24.03 31.62 35.56
CA ASN A 173 22.98 32.24 34.74
C ASN A 173 23.62 33.20 33.68
N VAL A 174 22.99 33.37 32.50
CA VAL A 174 22.59 34.65 31.81
C VAL A 174 23.73 35.61 31.35
N THR A 175 23.79 36.29 30.19
CA THR A 175 22.84 37.02 29.28
C THR A 175 23.57 37.39 27.96
N ASP A 176 22.81 37.53 26.85
CA ASP A 176 22.77 38.60 25.79
C ASP A 176 24.09 39.10 25.13
N ASN A 177 24.18 39.60 23.88
CA ASN A 177 23.22 40.21 22.96
C ASN A 177 23.80 40.34 21.52
N GLU A 178 22.91 40.49 20.54
CA GLU A 178 22.98 41.31 19.30
C GLU A 178 24.18 41.22 18.31
N LYS A 179 23.87 40.77 17.07
CA LYS A 179 23.58 41.66 15.91
C LYS A 179 23.01 40.87 14.74
#